data_AF-A0A7S1U5I7-F1
#
_entry.id   AF-A0A7S1U5I7-F1
#
_cell.length_a   1.000
_cell.length_b   1.000
_cell.length_c   1.000
_cell.angle_alpha   90.00
_cell.angle_beta   90.00
_cell.angle_gamma   90.00
#
_symmetry.space_group_name_H-M   'P 1'
#
loop_
_entity.id
_entity.type
_entity.pdbx_description
1 polymer ?
#
loop_
_entity_poly.entity_id
_entity_poly.type
_entity_poly.pdbx_seq_one_letter_code
_entity_poly.pdbx_strand_id
1 'polypeptide(L)'
;AAEAAARKEEARKERNKNEFGADGEAQRLLLEGYRQGLYVRIVVKGVPPEFLQRFKPTRPVILGGLGTAEGRTGFLKSRFKRHRWFPKTLKCQDPLIFSVGWRRFQSMPVFSTEDQNG
;
A
#
# COMPACT_ATOMS: atom_id res chain seq x y z
N ALA A 1 -3.27 4.82 27.31
CA ALA A 1 -2.60 3.87 26.40
C ALA A 1 -1.97 4.56 25.18
N ALA A 2 -2.74 5.36 24.42
CA ALA A 2 -2.23 6.09 23.25
C ALA A 2 -1.11 7.10 23.57
N GLU A 3 -1.21 7.85 24.66
CA GLU A 3 -0.23 8.86 25.05
C GLU A 3 1.13 8.25 25.46
N ALA A 4 1.10 7.10 26.15
CA ALA A 4 2.30 6.32 26.48
C ALA A 4 2.94 5.69 25.23
N ALA A 5 2.16 5.38 24.20
CA ALA A 5 2.70 4.91 22.92
C ALA A 5 3.35 6.06 22.13
N ALA A 6 2.71 7.24 22.10
CA ALA A 6 3.26 8.44 21.47
C ALA A 6 4.59 8.86 22.11
N ARG A 7 4.68 8.90 23.44
CA ARG A 7 5.91 9.25 24.16
C ARG A 7 7.05 8.25 23.92
N LYS A 8 6.73 6.95 23.79
CA LYS A 8 7.70 5.91 23.41
C LYS A 8 8.16 6.08 21.95
N GLU A 9 7.26 6.46 21.05
CA GLU A 9 7.58 6.69 19.65
C GLU A 9 8.47 7.92 19.48
N GLU A 10 8.19 9.00 20.21
CA GLU A 10 9.02 10.22 20.26
C GLU A 10 10.41 9.92 20.82
N ALA A 11 10.51 9.25 21.96
CA ALA A 11 11.80 8.84 22.53
C ALA A 11 12.61 7.94 21.58
N ARG A 12 11.92 7.07 20.81
CA ARG A 12 12.57 6.25 19.78
C ARG A 12 13.04 7.09 18.59
N LYS A 13 12.25 8.08 18.14
CA LYS A 13 12.64 9.02 17.07
C LYS A 13 13.84 9.86 17.48
N GLU A 14 13.87 10.36 18.70
CA GLU A 14 15.00 11.13 19.24
C GLU A 14 16.28 10.29 19.33
N ARG A 15 16.18 9.04 19.80
CA ARG A 15 17.31 8.12 19.85
C ARG A 15 17.89 7.86 18.45
N ASN A 16 17.04 7.55 17.47
CA ASN A 16 17.48 7.36 16.08
C ASN A 16 18.17 8.63 15.53
N LYS A 17 17.62 9.83 15.80
CA LYS A 17 18.24 11.08 15.34
C LYS A 17 19.67 11.27 15.88
N ASN A 18 19.87 10.95 17.17
CA ASN A 18 21.19 11.08 17.83
C ASN A 18 22.18 10.03 17.33
N GLU A 19 21.80 8.76 17.23
CA GLU A 19 22.69 7.68 16.78
C GLU A 19 23.20 7.92 15.36
N PHE A 20 22.33 8.34 14.44
CA PHE A 20 22.73 8.58 13.05
C PHE A 20 23.28 9.99 12.79
N GLY A 21 23.37 10.86 13.80
CA GLY A 21 23.86 12.23 13.64
C GLY A 21 25.37 12.33 13.41
N ALA A 22 26.13 11.34 13.89
CA ALA A 22 27.59 11.36 13.89
C ALA A 22 28.23 10.82 12.59
N ASP A 23 27.59 9.85 11.91
CA ASP A 23 28.19 9.05 10.84
C ASP A 23 28.08 9.67 9.42
N GLY A 24 27.76 10.97 9.31
CA GLY A 24 27.66 11.67 8.02
C GLY A 24 26.47 11.23 7.14
N GLU A 25 26.22 11.99 6.06
CA GLU A 25 25.05 11.76 5.20
C GLU A 25 25.12 10.48 4.37
N ALA A 26 26.33 10.03 4.01
CA ALA A 26 26.54 8.88 3.14
C ALA A 26 26.21 7.54 3.84
N GLN A 27 26.67 7.34 5.08
CA GLN A 27 26.32 6.13 5.85
C GLN A 27 24.84 6.09 6.20
N ARG A 28 24.24 7.27 6.47
CA ARG A 28 22.79 7.41 6.69
C ARG A 28 21.96 6.93 5.52
N LEU A 29 22.32 7.33 4.29
CA LEU A 29 21.60 6.92 3.08
C LEU A 29 21.69 5.40 2.85
N LEU A 30 22.82 4.78 3.17
CA LEU A 30 23.02 3.34 3.01
C LEU A 30 22.16 2.51 3.98
N LEU A 31 22.02 2.96 5.23
CA LEU A 31 21.35 2.22 6.30
C LEU A 31 19.83 2.47 6.35
N GLU A 32 19.40 3.72 6.24
CA GLU A 32 17.97 4.09 6.33
C GLU A 32 17.29 4.20 4.97
N GLY A 33 18.07 4.34 3.89
CA GLY A 33 17.56 4.64 2.56
C GLY A 33 17.14 6.12 2.40
N TYR A 34 16.24 6.38 1.45
CA TYR A 34 15.75 7.72 1.15
C TYR A 34 14.65 8.14 2.14
N ARG A 35 14.91 9.22 2.88
CA ARG A 35 13.95 9.80 3.82
C ARG A 35 12.80 10.53 3.12
N GLN A 36 11.69 10.64 3.83
CA GLN A 36 10.53 11.41 3.40
C GLN A 36 10.88 12.89 3.24
N GLY A 37 10.35 13.55 2.21
CA GLY A 37 10.56 14.99 1.95
C GLY A 37 11.73 15.32 1.02
N LEU A 38 12.57 14.35 0.66
CA LEU A 38 13.62 14.55 -0.34
C LEU A 38 13.05 14.51 -1.76
N TYR A 39 13.50 15.45 -2.61
CA TYR A 39 13.23 15.39 -4.04
C TYR A 39 14.15 14.37 -4.70
N VAL A 40 13.58 13.32 -5.29
CA VAL A 40 14.33 12.19 -5.85
C VAL A 40 14.01 11.96 -7.32
N ARG A 41 14.99 11.49 -8.09
CA ARG A 41 14.79 11.05 -9.48
C ARG A 41 14.79 9.52 -9.55
N ILE A 42 13.67 8.94 -9.97
CA ILE A 42 13.50 7.49 -10.10
C ILE A 42 13.51 7.12 -11.58
N VAL A 43 14.31 6.11 -11.94
CA VAL A 43 14.35 5.55 -13.30
C VAL A 43 13.76 4.16 -13.26
N VAL A 44 12.59 3.99 -13.89
CA VAL A 44 11.91 2.69 -14.00
C VAL A 44 12.19 2.09 -15.38
N LYS A 45 12.72 0.87 -15.41
CA LYS A 45 12.98 0.13 -16.65
C LYS A 45 11.76 -0.72 -17.02
N GLY A 46 11.53 -0.92 -18.32
CA GLY A 46 10.47 -1.82 -18.81
C GLY A 46 9.05 -1.25 -18.71
N VAL A 47 8.90 0.09 -18.72
CA VAL A 47 7.57 0.72 -18.76
C VAL A 47 6.94 0.47 -20.14
N PRO A 48 5.68 -0.01 -20.22
CA PRO A 48 5.00 -0.21 -21.50
C PRO A 48 4.92 1.09 -22.32
N PRO A 49 5.18 1.06 -23.64
CA PRO A 49 5.18 2.26 -24.47
C PRO A 49 3.81 2.95 -24.53
N GLU A 50 2.72 2.21 -24.34
CA GLU A 50 1.35 2.74 -24.33
C GLU A 50 1.15 3.74 -23.19
N PHE A 51 1.84 3.55 -22.06
CA PHE A 51 1.78 4.46 -20.93
C PHE A 51 2.33 5.84 -21.31
N LEU A 52 3.43 5.89 -22.07
CA LEU A 52 4.05 7.12 -22.54
C LEU A 52 3.18 7.79 -23.62
N GLN A 53 2.69 7.01 -24.59
CA GLN A 53 1.85 7.55 -25.67
C GLN A 53 0.52 8.14 -25.18
N ARG A 54 -0.05 7.56 -24.13
CA ARG A 54 -1.37 7.97 -23.58
C ARG A 54 -1.24 8.78 -22.29
N PHE A 55 -0.05 9.29 -21.97
CA PHE A 55 0.18 10.09 -20.79
C PHE A 55 -0.65 11.39 -20.84
N LYS A 56 -1.43 11.65 -19.78
CA LYS A 56 -2.21 12.88 -19.62
C LYS A 56 -1.76 13.60 -18.35
N PRO A 57 -1.27 14.86 -18.44
CA PRO A 57 -0.83 15.61 -17.26
C PRO A 57 -1.91 15.82 -16.19
N THR A 58 -3.19 15.72 -16.56
CA THR A 58 -4.32 15.84 -15.63
C THR A 58 -4.52 14.63 -14.73
N ARG A 59 -3.85 13.50 -15.01
CA ARG A 59 -3.96 12.27 -14.21
C ARG A 59 -2.66 12.06 -13.42
N PRO A 60 -2.68 12.11 -12.08
CA PRO A 60 -1.48 11.96 -11.29
C PRO A 60 -0.93 10.53 -11.40
N VAL A 61 0.39 10.42 -11.40
CA VAL A 61 1.12 9.16 -11.30
C VAL A 61 1.60 9.00 -9.88
N ILE A 62 1.18 7.90 -9.24
CA ILE A 62 1.54 7.60 -7.85
C ILE A 62 2.43 6.35 -7.87
N LEU A 63 3.58 6.44 -7.20
CA LEU A 63 4.49 5.33 -6.98
C LEU A 63 4.38 4.90 -5.51
N GLY A 64 4.12 3.61 -5.29
CA GLY A 64 4.01 3.01 -3.96
C GLY A 64 5.03 1.89 -3.78
N GLY A 65 5.67 1.83 -2.61
CA GLY A 65 6.46 0.68 -2.20
C GLY A 65 5.54 -0.47 -1.81
N LEU A 66 5.80 -1.66 -2.35
CA LEU A 66 5.02 -2.87 -2.06
C LEU A 66 5.66 -3.62 -0.89
N GLY A 67 4.82 -4.07 0.06
CA GLY A 67 5.26 -4.95 1.13
C GLY A 67 5.64 -6.34 0.60
N THR A 68 6.49 -7.08 1.32
CA THR A 68 6.90 -8.45 0.94
C THR A 68 5.71 -9.41 0.79
N ALA A 69 4.67 -9.23 1.61
CA ALA A 69 3.42 -10.00 1.52
C ALA A 69 2.53 -9.59 0.33
N GLU A 70 2.60 -8.34 -0.11
CA GLU A 70 1.75 -7.80 -1.18
C GLU A 70 2.19 -8.24 -2.58
N GLY A 71 3.35 -8.89 -2.71
CA GLY A 71 3.85 -9.44 -3.97
C GLY A 71 3.28 -10.81 -4.34
N ARG A 72 2.63 -11.50 -3.39
CA ARG A 72 2.16 -12.87 -3.59
C ARG A 72 0.74 -12.91 -4.14
N THR A 73 0.52 -13.77 -5.13
CA THR A 73 -0.83 -14.09 -5.64
C THR A 73 -1.40 -15.26 -4.85
N GLY A 74 -2.65 -15.16 -4.42
CA GLY A 74 -3.33 -16.21 -3.68
C GLY A 74 -4.79 -15.87 -3.38
N PHE A 75 -5.47 -16.77 -2.67
CA PHE A 75 -6.83 -16.51 -2.20
C PHE A 75 -6.82 -15.59 -0.99
N LEU A 76 -7.65 -14.56 -1.03
CA LEU A 76 -7.84 -13.63 0.07
C LEU A 76 -9.19 -13.90 0.74
N LYS A 77 -9.17 -14.42 1.97
CA LYS A 77 -10.36 -14.48 2.83
C LYS A 77 -10.53 -13.10 3.47
N SER A 78 -11.67 -12.45 3.22
CA SER A 78 -11.97 -11.13 3.75
C SER A 78 -13.47 -10.99 4.03
N ARG A 79 -13.82 -10.12 4.98
CA ARG A 79 -15.21 -9.82 5.29
C ARG A 79 -15.70 -8.73 4.35
N PHE A 80 -16.75 -9.04 3.58
CA PHE A 80 -17.36 -8.09 2.65
C PHE A 80 -18.73 -7.68 3.16
N LYS A 81 -19.04 -6.39 2.97
CA LYS A 81 -20.37 -5.86 3.17
C LYS A 81 -20.74 -5.02 1.97
N ARG A 82 -21.95 -5.23 1.44
CA ARG A 82 -22.49 -4.38 0.38
C ARG A 82 -22.56 -2.93 0.88
N HIS A 83 -22.07 -2.00 0.06
CA HIS A 83 -22.18 -0.58 0.37
C HIS A 83 -23.66 -0.16 0.45
N ARG A 84 -24.03 0.67 1.43
CA ARG A 84 -25.43 1.04 1.72
C ARG A 84 -26.16 1.60 0.49
N TRP A 85 -25.48 2.43 -0.30
CA TRP A 85 -26.06 3.10 -1.47
C TRP A 85 -25.94 2.31 -2.78
N PHE A 86 -25.38 1.10 -2.75
CA PHE A 86 -25.33 0.27 -3.95
C PHE A 86 -26.67 -0.49 -4.12
N PRO A 87 -27.44 -0.23 -5.19
CA PRO A 87 -28.83 -0.68 -5.27
C PRO A 87 -29.00 -2.18 -5.49
N LYS A 88 -27.99 -2.85 -6.08
CA LYS A 88 -28.07 -4.28 -6.46
C LYS A 88 -27.44 -5.19 -5.40
N THR A 89 -27.92 -6.43 -5.32
CA THR A 89 -27.25 -7.47 -4.52
C THR A 89 -25.98 -7.93 -5.22
N LEU A 90 -24.91 -8.15 -4.46
CA LEU A 90 -23.68 -8.75 -4.96
C LEU A 90 -23.89 -10.27 -5.06
N LYS A 91 -23.67 -10.84 -6.24
CA LYS A 91 -23.77 -12.29 -6.45
C LYS A 91 -22.39 -12.93 -6.43
N CYS A 92 -22.33 -14.19 -6.00
CA CYS A 92 -21.11 -15.00 -6.12
C CYS A 92 -20.71 -15.13 -7.59
N GLN A 93 -19.40 -15.15 -7.83
CA GLN A 93 -18.79 -15.30 -9.16
C GLN A 93 -19.08 -14.18 -10.17
N ASP A 94 -19.72 -13.09 -9.77
CA ASP A 94 -19.82 -11.90 -10.61
C ASP A 94 -18.49 -11.11 -10.57
N PRO A 95 -18.01 -10.58 -11.70
CA PRO A 95 -16.78 -9.78 -11.73
C PRO A 95 -16.94 -8.48 -10.92
N LEU A 96 -16.05 -8.28 -9.94
CA LEU A 96 -15.97 -7.05 -9.16
C LEU A 96 -14.57 -6.43 -9.26
N ILE A 97 -14.54 -5.10 -9.29
CA ILE A 97 -13.29 -4.33 -9.22
C ILE A 97 -12.99 -4.07 -7.75
N PHE A 98 -11.86 -4.61 -7.29
CA PHE A 98 -11.33 -4.40 -5.96
C PHE A 98 -10.28 -3.31 -5.96
N SER A 99 -10.31 -2.45 -4.95
CA SER A 99 -9.24 -1.51 -4.65
C SER A 99 -8.65 -1.91 -3.30
N VAL A 100 -7.49 -2.57 -3.32
CA VAL A 100 -6.82 -3.09 -2.13
C VAL A 100 -5.37 -2.63 -2.15
N GLY A 101 -4.96 -1.88 -1.12
CA GLY A 101 -3.65 -1.23 -1.08
C GLY A 101 -3.44 -0.32 -2.29
N TRP A 102 -2.32 -0.48 -2.99
CA TRP A 102 -1.97 0.25 -4.21
C TRP A 102 -2.63 -0.28 -5.49
N ARG A 103 -3.30 -1.43 -5.43
CA ARG A 103 -3.78 -2.15 -6.62
C ARG A 103 -5.28 -2.01 -6.80
N ARG A 104 -5.67 -1.75 -8.05
CA ARG A 104 -7.03 -1.92 -8.54
C ARG A 104 -7.05 -3.06 -9.53
N PHE A 105 -7.86 -4.08 -9.28
CA PHE A 105 -7.93 -5.27 -10.12
C PHE A 105 -9.33 -5.84 -10.13
N GLN A 106 -9.67 -6.55 -11.19
CA GLN A 106 -10.93 -7.26 -11.33
C GLN A 106 -10.74 -8.71 -10.87
N SER A 107 -11.66 -9.20 -10.03
CA SER A 107 -11.70 -10.61 -9.61
C SER A 107 -13.16 -11.05 -9.40
N MET A 108 -13.38 -12.36 -9.36
CA MET A 108 -14.70 -12.97 -9.13
C MET A 108 -14.74 -13.57 -7.73
N PRO A 109 -15.36 -12.90 -6.74
CA PRO A 109 -15.38 -13.38 -5.36
C PRO A 109 -16.36 -14.54 -5.19
N VAL A 110 -16.05 -15.40 -4.22
CA VAL A 110 -16.99 -16.38 -3.69
C VAL A 110 -17.42 -15.87 -2.32
N PHE A 111 -18.72 -15.65 -2.13
CA PHE A 111 -19.27 -15.27 -0.83
C PHE A 111 -19.69 -16.52 -0.06
N SER A 112 -19.27 -16.59 1.19
CA SER A 112 -19.67 -17.63 2.14
C SER A 112 -19.93 -16.99 3.50
N THR A 113 -20.79 -17.64 4.29
CA THR A 113 -20.99 -17.34 5.70
C THR A 113 -20.54 -18.56 6.50
N GLU A 114 -19.93 -18.33 7.66
CA GLU A 114 -19.67 -19.40 8.62
C GLU A 114 -20.98 -19.68 9.36
N ASP A 115 -21.43 -20.93 9.35
CA ASP A 115 -22.54 -21.37 10.20
C ASP A 115 -22.02 -21.55 11.63
N GLN A 116 -22.84 -21.18 12.62
CA GLN A 116 -22.48 -21.33 14.04
C GLN A 116 -22.59 -22.78 14.52
N ASN A 117 -23.21 -23.65 13.72
CA ASN A 117 -23.52 -25.03 14.10
C ASN A 117 -22.58 -26.11 13.52
N GLY A 118 -21.62 -25.75 12.66
CA GLY A 118 -20.71 -26.70 12.01
C GLY A 118 -21.27 -27.34 10.76
#